data_AF-A0A7X8ZJ91-F1
#
_entry.id   AF-A0A7X8ZJ91-F1
#
_cell.length_a   1.000
_cell.length_b   1.000
_cell.length_c   1.000
_cell.angle_alpha   90.00
_cell.angle_beta   90.00
_cell.angle_gamma   90.00
#
_symmetry.space_group_name_H-M   'P 1'
#
loop_
_entity.id
_entity.type
_entity.pdbx_description
1 polymer ?
#
loop_
_entity_poly.entity_id
_entity_poly.type
_entity_poly.pdbx_seq_one_letter_code
_entity_poly.pdbx_strand_id
1 'polypeptide(L)'
;MKKILSSIFPSRTLSLGGGIASARDPKFYAVALLYLGAFIAFAHDGFFQVEGVFLYQQGIVTLLLAFVLAATLNWELYLFGRPAGANLVLQFIAIFPWALFLARILGDPTPQPLFPESSGLFADLLSTVEDFIHASGERFLPPWLVDIFANWKISLLAIICLFILSCRFLKLKLAGLIILLLIPLSQTLAAAPEPEFLLGSLLFLFGLSWQFCRYDKTIFFENVIASLQISNGIDEALLRVVLNTMQRLFAGNQKLSEAHFLQMVKDAYPSAAADDEEARALAAVITRKMVYSYNLVHIQGGSDGFFLLPNQRLYTYDSLLVSIAAVPRIVLMLITAVIWVLLPIDLIPDAIPFFGTLDDISVTILSTYVLKKSLNQE
;
A
#
# COMPACT_ATOMS: atom_id res chain seq x y z
N MET A 1 -31.73 -0.82 -12.43
CA MET A 1 -30.44 -0.68 -11.69
C MET A 1 -30.59 -0.74 -10.16
N LYS A 2 -31.30 0.19 -9.49
CA LYS A 2 -31.42 0.22 -8.00
C LYS A 2 -31.92 -1.10 -7.36
N LYS A 3 -32.98 -1.72 -7.91
CA LYS A 3 -33.54 -2.99 -7.40
C LYS A 3 -32.58 -4.19 -7.51
N ILE A 4 -31.78 -4.23 -8.57
CA ILE A 4 -30.78 -5.30 -8.84
C ILE A 4 -29.54 -5.08 -7.96
N LEU A 5 -29.12 -3.83 -7.79
CA LEU A 5 -28.05 -3.48 -6.87
C LEU A 5 -28.42 -3.84 -5.43
N SER A 6 -29.68 -3.65 -5.00
CA SER A 6 -30.12 -4.05 -3.66
C SER A 6 -30.30 -5.56 -3.47
N SER A 7 -30.45 -6.34 -4.54
CA SER A 7 -30.49 -7.81 -4.44
C SER A 7 -29.11 -8.46 -4.47
N ILE A 8 -28.12 -7.78 -5.05
CA ILE A 8 -26.72 -8.26 -5.16
C ILE A 8 -25.85 -7.73 -4.02
N PHE A 9 -26.09 -6.49 -3.57
CA PHE A 9 -25.42 -5.89 -2.43
C PHE A 9 -26.38 -5.83 -1.25
N PRO A 10 -26.08 -6.49 -0.11
CA PRO A 10 -26.93 -6.41 1.06
C PRO A 10 -27.11 -4.95 1.50
N SER A 11 -28.31 -4.64 1.99
CA SER A 11 -28.67 -3.33 2.54
C SER A 11 -27.63 -2.88 3.58
N ARG A 12 -27.32 -1.57 3.58
CA ARG A 12 -26.51 -0.88 4.60
C ARG A 12 -27.21 -0.96 5.97
N THR A 13 -27.24 -2.13 6.58
CA THR A 13 -27.48 -2.27 8.00
C THR A 13 -26.19 -1.93 8.74
N LEU A 14 -26.33 -1.34 9.93
CA LEU A 14 -25.24 -1.17 10.91
C LEU A 14 -24.64 -2.55 11.21
N SER A 15 -23.73 -3.01 10.37
CA SER A 15 -22.94 -4.19 10.65
C SER A 15 -21.78 -3.74 11.53
N LEU A 16 -21.57 -4.43 12.66
CA LEU A 16 -20.36 -4.23 13.46
C LEU A 16 -19.08 -4.45 12.63
N GLY A 17 -19.17 -5.21 11.52
CA GLY A 17 -18.11 -5.41 10.54
C GLY A 17 -18.04 -4.38 9.39
N GLY A 18 -18.89 -3.36 9.39
CA GLY A 18 -18.86 -2.26 8.42
C GLY A 18 -17.85 -1.19 8.84
N GLY A 19 -17.09 -0.66 7.89
CA GLY A 19 -16.22 0.51 8.12
C GLY A 19 -17.02 1.75 8.49
N ILE A 20 -16.34 2.78 8.98
CA ILE A 20 -16.99 4.02 9.44
C ILE A 20 -17.46 4.80 8.21
N ALA A 21 -18.77 4.95 8.07
CA ALA A 21 -19.36 5.55 6.86
C ALA A 21 -19.52 7.08 6.96
N SER A 22 -19.65 7.62 8.19
CA SER A 22 -19.97 9.03 8.41
C SER A 22 -19.58 9.49 9.82
N ALA A 23 -19.40 10.79 10.01
CA ALA A 23 -19.21 11.41 11.33
C ALA A 23 -20.47 11.35 12.21
N ARG A 24 -21.61 10.91 11.66
CA ARG A 24 -22.82 10.63 12.44
C ARG A 24 -22.84 9.22 13.04
N ASP A 25 -21.91 8.36 12.64
CA ASP A 25 -21.79 7.01 13.19
C ASP A 25 -21.16 7.08 14.59
N PRO A 26 -21.77 6.54 15.65
CA PRO A 26 -21.17 6.51 16.99
C PRO A 26 -19.79 5.84 17.00
N LYS A 27 -19.55 4.89 16.08
CA LYS A 27 -18.26 4.22 15.90
C LYS A 27 -17.12 5.20 15.56
N PHE A 28 -17.44 6.29 14.85
CA PHE A 28 -16.46 7.36 14.55
C PHE A 28 -15.89 7.97 15.83
N TYR A 29 -16.76 8.40 16.75
CA TYR A 29 -16.34 9.04 17.99
C TYR A 29 -15.60 8.07 18.91
N ALA A 30 -16.04 6.80 18.97
CA ALA A 30 -15.34 5.78 19.74
C ALA A 30 -13.90 5.59 19.25
N VAL A 31 -13.69 5.45 17.94
CA VAL A 31 -12.33 5.33 17.37
C VAL A 31 -11.51 6.60 17.56
N ALA A 32 -12.11 7.78 17.37
CA ALA A 32 -11.41 9.05 17.60
C ALA A 32 -10.93 9.18 19.05
N LEU A 33 -11.77 8.79 20.02
CA LEU A 33 -11.40 8.78 21.44
C LEU A 33 -10.31 7.74 21.75
N LEU A 34 -10.33 6.57 21.11
CA LEU A 34 -9.27 5.57 21.25
C LEU A 34 -7.93 6.09 20.74
N TYR A 35 -7.90 6.76 19.58
CA TYR A 35 -6.65 7.36 19.07
C TYR A 35 -6.17 8.54 19.89
N LEU A 36 -7.08 9.40 20.34
CA LEU A 36 -6.72 10.52 21.21
C LEU A 36 -6.20 10.01 22.57
N GLY A 37 -6.88 9.01 23.15
CA GLY A 37 -6.45 8.36 24.37
C GLY A 37 -5.10 7.66 24.22
N ALA A 38 -4.86 6.99 23.09
CA ALA A 38 -3.56 6.40 22.78
C ALA A 38 -2.46 7.46 22.67
N PHE A 39 -2.72 8.57 21.97
CA PHE A 39 -1.79 9.68 21.86
C PHE A 39 -1.45 10.28 23.24
N ILE A 40 -2.47 10.54 24.07
CA ILE A 40 -2.27 11.09 25.43
C ILE A 40 -1.47 10.11 26.29
N ALA A 41 -1.81 8.81 26.26
CA ALA A 41 -1.08 7.80 27.02
C ALA A 41 0.39 7.72 26.58
N PHE A 42 0.66 7.71 25.26
CA PHE A 42 2.04 7.76 24.78
C PHE A 42 2.75 9.07 25.14
N ALA A 43 2.07 10.22 25.08
CA ALA A 43 2.67 11.49 25.45
C ALA A 43 3.04 11.54 26.94
N HIS A 44 2.33 10.81 27.80
CA HIS A 44 2.62 10.69 29.23
C HIS A 44 3.66 9.62 29.57
N ASP A 45 4.09 8.80 28.61
CA ASP A 45 5.20 7.86 28.81
C ASP A 45 6.48 8.64 29.16
N GLY A 46 7.18 8.19 30.20
CA GLY A 46 8.39 8.81 30.73
C GLY A 46 9.48 9.03 29.69
N PHE A 47 9.49 8.23 28.62
CA PHE A 47 10.39 8.42 27.48
C PHE A 47 10.21 9.77 26.77
N PHE A 48 8.99 10.29 26.72
CA PHE A 48 8.68 11.58 26.09
C PHE A 48 8.60 12.73 27.09
N GLN A 49 8.79 12.46 28.38
CA GLN A 49 8.68 13.46 29.45
C GLN A 49 10.08 13.90 29.90
N VAL A 50 10.42 15.16 29.64
CA VAL A 50 11.62 15.80 30.18
C VAL A 50 11.17 16.83 31.19
N GLU A 51 11.53 16.63 32.46
CA GLU A 51 11.12 17.53 33.56
C GLU A 51 9.60 17.73 33.68
N GLY A 52 8.81 16.71 33.28
CA GLY A 52 7.34 16.75 33.29
C GLY A 52 6.72 17.53 32.13
N VAL A 53 7.51 17.87 31.11
CA VAL A 53 7.04 18.47 29.85
C VAL A 53 7.24 17.47 28.72
N PHE A 54 6.23 17.34 27.86
CA PHE A 54 6.32 16.53 26.64
C PHE A 54 7.35 17.12 25.67
N LEU A 55 8.34 16.31 25.30
CA LEU A 55 9.36 16.66 24.31
C LEU A 55 9.55 15.49 23.33
N TYR A 56 9.29 15.74 22.04
CA TYR A 56 9.59 14.78 20.99
C TYR A 56 11.08 14.87 20.62
N GLN A 57 11.86 13.88 21.04
CA GLN A 57 13.33 13.86 20.85
C GLN A 57 13.79 13.05 19.63
N GLN A 58 12.88 12.39 18.93
CA GLN A 58 13.25 11.50 17.81
C GLN A 58 13.47 12.27 16.50
N GLY A 59 14.34 11.71 15.66
CA GLY A 59 14.70 12.29 14.37
C GLY A 59 13.53 12.37 13.38
N ILE A 60 13.69 13.22 12.36
CA ILE A 60 12.73 13.44 11.28
C ILE A 60 12.46 12.14 10.49
N VAL A 61 13.45 11.23 10.45
CA VAL A 61 13.35 9.93 9.78
C VAL A 61 12.25 9.07 10.42
N THR A 62 12.15 9.07 11.74
CA THR A 62 11.12 8.32 12.48
C THR A 62 9.73 8.85 12.16
N LEU A 63 9.57 10.17 12.10
CA LEU A 63 8.30 10.81 11.74
C LEU A 63 7.92 10.54 10.27
N LEU A 64 8.91 10.57 9.37
CA LEU A 64 8.72 10.20 7.97
C LEU A 64 8.28 8.74 7.85
N LEU A 65 8.93 7.82 8.58
CA LEU A 65 8.57 6.41 8.59
C LEU A 65 7.13 6.20 9.11
N ALA A 66 6.75 6.89 10.18
CA ALA A 66 5.39 6.85 10.71
C ALA A 66 4.37 7.31 9.68
N PHE A 67 4.65 8.42 8.99
CA PHE A 67 3.82 8.92 7.90
C PHE A 67 3.73 7.91 6.76
N VAL A 68 4.86 7.35 6.30
CA VAL A 68 4.91 6.34 5.23
C VAL A 68 4.04 5.13 5.57
N LEU A 69 4.18 4.60 6.78
CA LEU A 69 3.41 3.44 7.24
C LEU A 69 1.93 3.76 7.32
N ALA A 70 1.56 4.86 7.98
CA ALA A 70 0.17 5.30 8.08
C ALA A 70 -0.44 5.56 6.69
N ALA A 71 0.23 6.31 5.83
CA ALA A 71 -0.22 6.63 4.48
C ALA A 71 -0.37 5.38 3.61
N THR A 72 0.59 4.45 3.68
CA THR A 72 0.52 3.18 2.93
C THR A 72 -0.65 2.32 3.39
N LEU A 73 -0.79 2.10 4.71
CA LEU A 73 -1.86 1.25 5.25
C LEU A 73 -3.25 1.87 5.03
N ASN A 74 -3.37 3.19 5.19
CA ASN A 74 -4.64 3.92 5.07
C ASN A 74 -5.06 4.15 3.62
N TRP A 75 -4.15 4.66 2.78
CA TRP A 75 -4.50 5.23 1.47
C TRP A 75 -4.14 4.32 0.32
N GLU A 76 -3.01 3.62 0.36
CA GLU A 76 -2.64 2.72 -0.74
C GLU A 76 -3.27 1.34 -0.60
N LEU A 77 -3.25 0.78 0.61
CA LEU A 77 -3.77 -0.56 0.87
C LEU A 77 -5.26 -0.55 1.26
N TYR A 78 -5.84 0.63 1.49
CA TYR A 78 -7.25 0.84 1.82
C TYR A 78 -7.76 -0.03 2.98
N LEU A 79 -6.92 -0.26 4.00
CA LEU A 79 -7.24 -1.17 5.11
C LEU A 79 -8.24 -0.55 6.11
N PHE A 80 -8.30 0.78 6.16
CA PHE A 80 -9.04 1.54 7.16
C PHE A 80 -10.15 2.39 6.54
N GLY A 81 -10.84 1.82 5.54
CA GLY A 81 -11.96 2.45 4.84
C GLY A 81 -11.56 3.41 3.71
N ARG A 82 -12.56 4.06 3.13
CA ARG A 82 -12.40 5.02 2.03
C ARG A 82 -11.55 6.22 2.49
N PRO A 83 -10.55 6.68 1.72
CA PRO A 83 -9.74 7.87 2.05
C PRO A 83 -10.50 9.17 1.74
N ALA A 84 -11.71 9.32 2.30
CA ALA A 84 -12.57 10.48 2.14
C ALA A 84 -13.51 10.64 3.36
N GLY A 85 -13.97 11.87 3.59
CA GLY A 85 -14.95 12.17 4.65
C GLY A 85 -14.45 11.85 6.06
N ALA A 86 -15.29 11.21 6.87
CA ALA A 86 -14.99 10.93 8.28
C ALA A 86 -13.81 9.97 8.47
N ASN A 87 -13.66 8.97 7.59
CA ASN A 87 -12.50 8.06 7.65
C ASN A 87 -11.19 8.80 7.45
N LEU A 88 -11.16 9.79 6.54
CA LEU A 88 -9.94 10.55 6.29
C LEU A 88 -9.48 11.29 7.55
N VAL A 89 -10.41 11.86 8.31
CA VAL A 89 -10.11 12.52 9.59
C VAL A 89 -9.49 11.54 10.58
N LEU A 90 -10.06 10.34 10.73
CA LEU A 90 -9.50 9.29 11.59
C LEU A 90 -8.12 8.82 11.12
N GLN A 91 -7.92 8.69 9.81
CA GLN A 91 -6.64 8.31 9.22
C GLN A 91 -5.55 9.35 9.52
N PHE A 92 -5.87 10.64 9.50
CA PHE A 92 -4.95 11.70 9.92
C PHE A 92 -4.69 11.69 11.43
N ILE A 93 -5.73 11.52 12.25
CA ILE A 93 -5.57 11.42 13.71
C ILE A 93 -4.67 10.23 14.07
N ALA A 94 -4.79 9.10 13.37
CA ALA A 94 -3.98 7.91 13.59
C ALA A 94 -2.47 8.10 13.33
N ILE A 95 -2.06 9.14 12.59
CA ILE A 95 -0.63 9.43 12.33
C ILE A 95 0.10 9.78 13.64
N PHE A 96 -0.55 10.51 14.54
CA PHE A 96 0.06 10.93 15.81
C PHE A 96 0.44 9.74 16.72
N PRO A 97 -0.47 8.80 17.07
CA PRO A 97 -0.09 7.62 17.83
C PRO A 97 0.87 6.70 17.06
N TRP A 98 0.80 6.63 15.72
CA TRP A 98 1.83 5.94 14.93
C TRP A 98 3.23 6.53 15.17
N ALA A 99 3.36 7.85 15.14
CA ALA A 99 4.63 8.54 15.32
C ALA A 99 5.22 8.32 16.72
N LEU A 100 4.40 8.39 17.77
CA LEU A 100 4.85 8.15 19.14
C LEU A 100 5.16 6.68 19.41
N PHE A 101 4.33 5.76 18.90
CA PHE A 101 4.59 4.32 19.02
C PHE A 101 5.92 3.94 18.37
N LEU A 102 6.16 4.40 17.13
CA LEU A 102 7.41 4.12 16.42
C LEU A 102 8.61 4.79 17.09
N ALA A 103 8.45 6.05 17.52
CA ALA A 103 9.47 6.75 18.28
C ALA A 103 9.88 5.99 19.55
N ARG A 104 8.92 5.38 20.25
CA ARG A 104 9.21 4.64 21.48
C ARG A 104 9.91 3.31 21.25
N ILE A 105 9.53 2.58 20.18
CA ILE A 105 10.14 1.26 19.91
C ILE A 105 11.47 1.36 19.16
N LEU A 106 11.68 2.45 18.40
CA LEU A 106 12.91 2.67 17.64
C LEU A 106 13.92 3.55 18.37
N GLY A 107 13.47 4.35 19.33
CA GLY A 107 14.30 5.25 20.08
C GLY A 107 15.13 4.52 21.13
N ASP A 108 16.42 4.80 21.14
CA ASP A 108 17.31 4.36 22.22
C ASP A 108 17.15 5.28 23.45
N PRO A 109 17.20 4.73 24.68
CA PRO A 109 17.12 5.51 25.92
C PRO A 109 18.39 6.32 26.21
N THR A 110 19.46 6.14 25.43
CA THR A 110 20.73 6.83 25.58
C THR A 110 21.11 7.56 24.29
N PRO A 111 21.54 8.84 24.36
CA PRO A 111 22.06 9.53 23.19
C PRO A 111 23.29 8.75 22.68
N GLN A 112 23.17 8.15 21.50
CA GLN A 112 24.30 7.49 20.86
C GLN A 112 25.22 8.56 20.27
N PRO A 113 26.55 8.38 20.33
CA PRO A 113 27.47 9.22 19.57
C PRO A 113 27.10 9.14 18.08
N LEU A 114 27.24 10.26 17.37
CA LEU A 114 26.94 10.41 15.94
C LEU A 114 27.52 9.28 15.08
N PHE A 115 28.65 8.71 15.50
CA PHE A 115 29.27 7.54 14.91
C PHE A 115 29.68 6.56 16.03
N PRO A 116 29.19 5.31 16.03
CA PRO A 116 29.67 4.30 16.97
C PRO A 116 31.12 3.93 16.66
N GLU A 117 31.92 3.62 17.69
CA GLU A 117 33.17 2.85 17.58
C GLU A 117 32.83 1.42 17.09
N SER A 118 32.43 1.31 15.84
CA SER A 118 32.21 0.03 15.16
C SER A 118 33.47 -0.34 14.39
N SER A 119 33.88 -1.60 14.44
CA SER A 119 34.97 -2.13 13.61
C SER A 119 34.35 -2.95 12.46
N GLY A 120 34.65 -2.55 11.22
CA GLY A 120 34.18 -3.26 10.01
C GLY A 120 33.95 -2.34 8.80
N LEU A 121 33.62 -2.94 7.65
CA LEU A 121 33.41 -2.28 6.35
C LEU A 121 32.46 -1.08 6.37
N PHE A 122 31.41 -1.13 7.21
CA PHE A 122 30.46 -0.03 7.37
C PHE A 122 31.02 1.13 8.20
N ALA A 123 31.94 0.86 9.13
CA ALA A 123 32.60 1.88 9.92
C ALA A 123 33.57 2.69 9.05
N ASP A 124 34.34 2.01 8.20
CA ASP A 124 35.25 2.66 7.25
C ASP A 124 34.48 3.50 6.22
N LEU A 125 33.30 3.03 5.79
CA LEU A 125 32.44 3.79 4.89
C LEU A 125 31.83 5.02 5.57
N LEU A 126 31.39 4.87 6.83
CA LEU A 126 30.87 5.98 7.63
C LEU A 126 31.97 7.00 7.96
N SER A 127 33.18 6.58 8.30
CA SER A 127 34.31 7.48 8.56
C SER A 127 34.74 8.22 7.30
N THR A 128 34.69 7.58 6.13
CA THR A 128 34.94 8.25 4.84
C THR A 128 33.89 9.32 4.53
N VAL A 129 32.62 9.05 4.88
CA VAL A 129 31.54 10.03 4.75
C VAL A 129 31.71 11.16 5.78
N GLU A 130 32.10 10.85 7.00
CA GLU A 130 32.41 11.82 8.06
C GLU A 130 33.56 12.75 7.65
N ASP A 131 34.67 12.20 7.16
CA ASP A 131 35.80 12.96 6.62
C ASP A 131 35.37 13.85 5.45
N PHE A 132 34.49 13.37 4.58
CA PHE A 132 33.92 14.16 3.49
C PHE A 132 33.02 15.30 4.01
N ILE A 133 32.16 15.03 5.00
CA ILE A 133 31.28 16.02 5.63
C ILE A 133 32.11 17.11 6.32
N HIS A 134 33.14 16.74 7.06
CA HIS A 134 34.04 17.68 7.73
C HIS A 134 34.90 18.47 6.73
N ALA A 135 35.40 17.83 5.67
CA ALA A 135 36.14 18.50 4.60
C ALA A 135 35.27 19.49 3.78
N SER A 136 33.97 19.23 3.69
CA SER A 136 33.00 20.08 2.98
C SER A 136 32.60 21.36 3.74
N GLY A 137 32.97 21.46 5.02
CA GLY A 137 32.61 22.55 5.92
C GLY A 137 31.14 22.48 6.37
N GLU A 138 30.90 22.81 7.64
CA GLU A 138 29.60 22.76 8.37
C GLU A 138 28.43 23.55 7.72
N ARG A 139 28.63 24.23 6.57
CA ARG A 139 27.67 25.13 5.95
C ARG A 139 26.77 24.52 4.87
N PHE A 140 27.05 23.30 4.40
CA PHE A 140 26.36 22.76 3.22
C PHE A 140 25.34 21.64 3.49
N LEU A 141 25.32 21.04 4.68
CA LEU A 141 24.40 19.94 4.99
C LEU A 141 23.23 20.44 5.84
N PRO A 142 22.01 20.47 5.27
CA PRO A 142 20.79 20.66 6.04
C PRO A 142 20.72 19.75 7.27
N PRO A 143 20.21 20.23 8.42
CA PRO A 143 20.13 19.44 9.66
C PRO A 143 19.41 18.10 9.51
N TRP A 144 18.45 17.99 8.60
CA TRP A 144 17.73 16.75 8.33
C TRP A 144 18.59 15.68 7.62
N LEU A 145 19.62 16.07 6.87
CA LEU A 145 20.58 15.13 6.28
C LEU A 145 21.53 14.58 7.35
N VAL A 146 21.97 15.44 8.27
CA VAL A 146 22.80 15.03 9.41
C VAL A 146 22.07 13.99 10.27
N ASP A 147 20.77 14.21 10.50
CA ASP A 147 19.92 13.29 11.27
C ASP A 147 19.79 11.89 10.64
N ILE A 148 19.80 11.80 9.30
CA ILE A 148 19.77 10.51 8.59
C ILE A 148 21.01 9.66 8.91
N PHE A 149 22.18 10.29 8.98
CA PHE A 149 23.43 9.62 9.31
C PHE A 149 23.57 9.36 10.82
N ALA A 150 23.16 10.32 11.66
CA ALA A 150 23.16 10.18 13.12
C ALA A 150 22.29 8.99 13.57
N ASN A 151 21.14 8.79 12.93
CA ASN A 151 20.20 7.71 13.21
C ASN A 151 20.24 6.61 12.15
N TRP A 152 21.45 6.19 11.74
CA TRP A 152 21.65 5.26 10.61
C TRP A 152 20.85 3.95 10.72
N LYS A 153 20.64 3.41 11.94
CA LYS A 153 19.82 2.20 12.17
C LYS A 153 18.36 2.42 11.77
N ILE A 154 17.79 3.56 12.14
CA ILE A 154 16.41 3.94 11.82
C ILE A 154 16.29 4.26 10.33
N SER A 155 17.29 4.93 9.75
CA SER A 155 17.37 5.19 8.31
C SER A 155 17.42 3.91 7.49
N LEU A 156 18.24 2.94 7.89
CA LEU A 156 18.31 1.62 7.27
C LEU A 156 16.97 0.88 7.38
N LEU A 157 16.35 0.89 8.57
CA LEU A 157 15.02 0.33 8.78
C LEU A 157 13.98 0.96 7.85
N ALA A 158 14.01 2.28 7.69
CA ALA A 158 13.10 3.01 6.82
C ALA A 158 13.28 2.61 5.35
N ILE A 159 14.53 2.43 4.89
CA ILE A 159 14.84 1.94 3.54
C ILE A 159 14.29 0.52 3.34
N ILE A 160 14.54 -0.39 4.29
CA ILE A 160 14.04 -1.77 4.22
C ILE A 160 12.50 -1.79 4.23
N CYS A 161 11.85 -0.97 5.07
CA CYS A 161 10.40 -0.78 5.07
C CYS A 161 9.89 -0.37 3.69
N LEU A 162 10.48 0.63 3.06
CA LEU A 162 10.08 1.10 1.73
C LEU A 162 10.26 0.01 0.66
N PHE A 163 11.30 -0.80 0.76
CA PHE A 163 11.52 -1.95 -0.13
C PHE A 163 10.44 -3.03 0.05
N ILE A 164 10.15 -3.44 1.29
CA ILE A 164 9.07 -4.40 1.61
C ILE A 164 7.73 -3.90 1.10
N LEU A 165 7.45 -2.60 1.27
CA LEU A 165 6.23 -1.96 0.79
C LEU A 165 6.12 -1.92 -0.74
N SER A 166 7.23 -2.12 -1.46
CA SER A 166 7.26 -2.21 -2.92
C SER A 166 6.92 -3.61 -3.45
N CYS A 167 6.84 -4.63 -2.58
CA CYS A 167 6.46 -5.99 -3.00
C CYS A 167 5.06 -6.05 -3.63
N ARG A 168 4.87 -6.87 -4.66
CA ARG A 168 3.59 -6.98 -5.38
C ARG A 168 2.42 -7.47 -4.50
N PHE A 169 2.68 -8.40 -3.59
CA PHE A 169 1.64 -9.09 -2.84
C PHE A 169 1.37 -8.44 -1.49
N LEU A 170 0.11 -8.09 -1.22
CA LEU A 170 -0.34 -7.51 0.06
C LEU A 170 0.13 -8.34 1.28
N LYS A 171 0.04 -9.67 1.19
CA LYS A 171 0.45 -10.57 2.28
C LYS A 171 1.94 -10.43 2.60
N LEU A 172 2.79 -10.28 1.59
CA LEU A 172 4.23 -10.09 1.77
C LEU A 172 4.53 -8.71 2.37
N LYS A 173 3.84 -7.65 1.91
CA LYS A 173 3.96 -6.30 2.49
C LYS A 173 3.67 -6.34 4.00
N LEU A 174 2.51 -6.88 4.37
CA LEU A 174 2.09 -6.92 5.77
C LEU A 174 2.96 -7.83 6.64
N ALA A 175 3.28 -9.04 6.15
CA ALA A 175 4.15 -9.95 6.88
C ALA A 175 5.54 -9.36 7.10
N GLY A 176 6.12 -8.75 6.06
CA GLY A 176 7.43 -8.10 6.15
C GLY A 176 7.45 -6.95 7.15
N LEU A 177 6.43 -6.07 7.13
CA LEU A 177 6.30 -5.00 8.13
C LEU A 177 6.19 -5.54 9.56
N ILE A 178 5.37 -6.57 9.78
CA ILE A 178 5.19 -7.17 11.11
C ILE A 178 6.51 -7.74 11.61
N ILE A 179 7.21 -8.53 10.78
CA ILE A 179 8.50 -9.13 11.15
C ILE A 179 9.53 -8.04 11.47
N LEU A 180 9.58 -7.00 10.65
CA LEU A 180 10.56 -5.92 10.79
C LEU A 180 10.34 -5.09 12.06
N LEU A 181 9.09 -4.82 12.43
CA LEU A 181 8.74 -4.08 13.65
C LEU A 181 8.73 -4.96 14.91
N LEU A 182 8.68 -6.29 14.77
CA LEU A 182 8.66 -7.20 15.91
C LEU A 182 9.97 -7.17 16.70
N ILE A 183 11.11 -6.99 16.02
CA ILE A 183 12.43 -6.92 16.66
C ILE A 183 12.50 -5.73 17.63
N PRO A 184 12.32 -4.46 17.19
CA PRO A 184 12.37 -3.32 18.10
C PRO A 184 11.28 -3.40 19.17
N LEU A 185 10.06 -3.83 18.81
CA LEU A 185 8.99 -4.04 19.79
C LEU A 185 9.39 -5.05 20.89
N SER A 186 10.04 -6.16 20.52
CA SER A 186 10.48 -7.18 21.48
C SER A 186 11.54 -6.64 22.44
N GLN A 187 12.43 -5.76 21.96
CA GLN A 187 13.45 -5.10 22.77
C GLN A 187 12.80 -4.13 23.77
N THR A 188 11.84 -3.32 23.31
CA THR A 188 11.09 -2.41 24.20
C THR A 188 10.34 -3.18 25.27
N LEU A 189 9.68 -4.28 24.92
CA LEU A 189 8.95 -5.13 25.88
C LEU A 189 9.89 -5.82 26.87
N ALA A 190 11.06 -6.29 26.41
CA ALA A 190 12.08 -6.90 27.27
C ALA A 190 12.67 -5.89 28.27
N ALA A 191 12.70 -4.60 27.91
CA ALA A 191 13.12 -3.52 28.80
C ALA A 191 12.06 -3.11 29.85
N ALA A 192 10.93 -3.83 29.93
CA ALA A 192 9.82 -3.56 30.85
C ALA A 192 9.32 -2.11 30.77
N PRO A 193 8.60 -1.75 29.68
CA PRO A 193 8.18 -0.38 29.45
C PRO A 193 7.14 0.07 30.48
N GLU A 194 6.98 1.38 30.62
CA GLU A 194 6.02 1.97 31.53
C GLU A 194 4.56 1.57 31.16
N PRO A 195 3.65 1.54 32.15
CA PRO A 195 2.26 1.15 31.91
C PRO A 195 1.54 2.07 30.91
N GLU A 196 1.96 3.33 30.81
CA GLU A 196 1.49 4.32 29.86
C GLU A 196 1.71 3.88 28.41
N PHE A 197 2.90 3.36 28.07
CA PHE A 197 3.17 2.79 26.75
C PHE A 197 2.29 1.57 26.44
N LEU A 198 2.09 0.68 27.42
CA LEU A 198 1.25 -0.50 27.24
C LEU A 198 -0.21 -0.11 27.01
N LEU A 199 -0.73 0.82 27.82
CA LEU A 199 -2.08 1.36 27.68
C LEU A 199 -2.26 2.06 26.33
N GLY A 200 -1.31 2.91 25.94
CA GLY A 200 -1.31 3.60 24.65
C GLY A 200 -1.32 2.61 23.48
N SER A 201 -0.49 1.57 23.54
CA SER A 201 -0.43 0.51 22.53
C SER A 201 -1.73 -0.27 22.43
N LEU A 202 -2.35 -0.62 23.55
CA LEU A 202 -3.64 -1.31 23.57
C LEU A 202 -4.76 -0.44 22.97
N LEU A 203 -4.89 0.81 23.42
CA LEU A 203 -5.88 1.75 22.90
C LEU A 203 -5.70 1.95 21.39
N PHE A 204 -4.45 2.05 20.94
CA PHE A 204 -4.14 2.22 19.53
C PHE A 204 -4.53 0.99 18.70
N LEU A 205 -4.17 -0.21 19.16
CA LEU A 205 -4.54 -1.46 18.49
C LEU A 205 -6.06 -1.66 18.47
N PHE A 206 -6.76 -1.31 19.53
CA PHE A 206 -8.23 -1.33 19.56
C PHE A 206 -8.83 -0.33 18.56
N GLY A 207 -8.28 0.88 18.49
CA GLY A 207 -8.69 1.89 17.51
C GLY A 207 -8.52 1.40 16.07
N LEU A 208 -7.34 0.87 15.74
CA LEU A 208 -7.06 0.28 14.42
C LEU A 208 -7.99 -0.89 14.11
N SER A 209 -8.16 -1.82 15.07
CA SER A 209 -9.03 -2.99 14.89
C SER A 209 -10.48 -2.61 14.65
N TRP A 210 -10.97 -1.57 15.34
CA TRP A 210 -12.35 -1.13 15.19
C TRP A 210 -12.55 -0.33 13.91
N GLN A 211 -11.56 0.45 13.46
CA GLN A 211 -11.59 1.13 12.18
C GLN A 211 -11.40 0.17 10.98
N PHE A 212 -10.74 -0.96 11.18
CA PHE A 212 -10.38 -1.90 10.12
C PHE A 212 -11.58 -2.25 9.24
N CYS A 213 -11.48 -1.89 7.97
CA CYS A 213 -12.46 -2.20 6.94
C CYS A 213 -11.76 -2.18 5.59
N ARG A 214 -11.46 -3.38 5.09
CA ARG A 214 -10.81 -3.57 3.80
C ARG A 214 -11.75 -3.07 2.69
N TYR A 215 -11.41 -1.93 2.09
CA TYR A 215 -12.28 -1.21 1.15
C TYR A 215 -12.05 -1.61 -0.32
N ASP A 216 -11.14 -2.54 -0.60
CA ASP A 216 -10.77 -2.99 -1.94
C ASP A 216 -11.94 -3.58 -2.73
N LYS A 217 -12.77 -4.41 -2.11
CA LYS A 217 -13.97 -4.98 -2.71
C LYS A 217 -14.97 -3.88 -3.08
N THR A 218 -15.14 -2.91 -2.19
CA THR A 218 -16.09 -1.82 -2.41
C THR A 218 -15.61 -0.90 -3.54
N ILE A 219 -14.33 -0.53 -3.58
CA ILE A 219 -13.73 0.24 -4.68
C ILE A 219 -13.99 -0.46 -6.02
N PHE A 220 -13.71 -1.76 -6.07
CA PHE A 220 -13.88 -2.55 -7.29
C PHE A 220 -15.31 -2.45 -7.85
N PHE A 221 -16.32 -2.69 -7.00
CA PHE A 221 -17.70 -2.65 -7.46
C PHE A 221 -18.24 -1.22 -7.68
N GLU A 222 -17.79 -0.23 -6.91
CA GLU A 222 -18.11 1.18 -7.16
C GLU A 222 -17.60 1.61 -8.54
N ASN A 223 -16.38 1.25 -8.89
CA ASN A 223 -15.78 1.54 -10.19
C ASN A 223 -16.49 0.79 -11.34
N VAL A 224 -16.87 -0.48 -11.14
CA VAL A 224 -17.67 -1.24 -12.13
C VAL A 224 -19.00 -0.54 -12.39
N ILE A 225 -19.71 -0.12 -11.33
CA ILE A 225 -21.00 0.57 -11.46
C ILE A 225 -20.81 1.93 -12.15
N ALA A 226 -19.78 2.69 -11.79
CA ALA A 226 -19.48 3.98 -12.41
C ALA A 226 -19.21 3.82 -13.92
N SER A 227 -18.42 2.83 -14.32
CA SER A 227 -18.17 2.53 -15.75
C SER A 227 -19.44 2.13 -16.50
N LEU A 228 -20.35 1.40 -15.86
CA LEU A 228 -21.63 1.00 -16.46
C LEU A 228 -22.61 2.17 -16.57
N GLN A 229 -22.59 3.12 -15.63
CA GLN A 229 -23.45 4.31 -15.65
C GLN A 229 -23.14 5.26 -16.81
N ILE A 230 -21.90 5.25 -17.32
CA ILE A 230 -21.50 6.07 -18.48
C ILE A 230 -22.22 5.63 -19.75
N SER A 231 -22.61 4.37 -19.86
CA SER A 231 -23.31 3.84 -21.02
C SER A 231 -24.82 3.85 -20.80
N ASN A 232 -25.52 4.80 -21.44
CA ASN A 232 -26.98 4.79 -21.48
C ASN A 232 -27.50 3.52 -22.21
N GLY A 233 -28.53 2.87 -21.66
CA GLY A 233 -29.26 1.77 -22.35
C GLY A 233 -28.77 0.34 -22.08
N ILE A 234 -28.38 0.01 -20.85
CA ILE A 234 -28.03 -1.36 -20.46
C ILE A 234 -29.30 -2.16 -20.11
N ASP A 235 -29.54 -3.25 -20.85
CA ASP A 235 -30.60 -4.22 -20.58
C ASP A 235 -30.35 -4.99 -19.26
N GLU A 236 -31.41 -5.47 -18.61
CA GLU A 236 -31.33 -6.17 -17.32
C GLU A 236 -30.55 -7.48 -17.42
N ALA A 237 -30.75 -8.24 -18.50
CA ALA A 237 -30.01 -9.48 -18.74
C ALA A 237 -28.51 -9.21 -18.94
N LEU A 238 -28.17 -8.16 -19.70
CA LEU A 238 -26.79 -7.74 -19.93
C LEU A 238 -26.11 -7.31 -18.62
N LEU A 239 -26.80 -6.50 -17.82
CA LEU A 239 -26.31 -6.06 -16.52
C LEU A 239 -26.02 -7.26 -15.60
N ARG A 240 -26.90 -8.26 -15.59
CA ARG A 240 -26.74 -9.48 -14.78
C ARG A 240 -25.50 -10.28 -15.21
N VAL A 241 -25.29 -10.50 -16.51
CA VAL A 241 -24.08 -11.17 -17.03
C VAL A 241 -22.82 -10.43 -16.60
N VAL A 242 -22.77 -9.11 -16.81
CA VAL A 242 -21.59 -8.31 -16.50
C VAL A 242 -21.29 -8.35 -15.00
N LEU A 243 -22.28 -8.11 -14.13
CA LEU A 243 -22.07 -8.12 -12.67
C LEU A 243 -21.63 -9.50 -12.17
N ASN A 244 -22.24 -10.58 -12.64
CA ASN A 244 -21.84 -11.95 -12.28
C ASN A 244 -20.41 -12.24 -12.74
N THR A 245 -20.06 -11.80 -13.95
CA THR A 245 -18.71 -11.93 -14.51
C THR A 245 -17.69 -11.20 -13.64
N MET A 246 -17.93 -9.93 -13.32
CA MET A 246 -17.03 -9.14 -12.49
C MET A 246 -16.93 -9.69 -11.06
N GLN A 247 -18.02 -10.22 -10.49
CA GLN A 247 -18.02 -10.86 -9.18
C GLN A 247 -17.15 -12.12 -9.16
N ARG A 248 -17.22 -12.96 -10.21
CA ARG A 248 -16.34 -14.13 -10.33
C ARG A 248 -14.88 -13.73 -10.53
N LEU A 249 -14.61 -12.75 -11.40
CA LEU A 249 -13.26 -12.22 -11.62
C LEU A 249 -12.64 -11.67 -10.31
N PHE A 250 -13.45 -11.05 -9.46
CA PHE A 250 -13.01 -10.58 -8.14
C PHE A 250 -12.75 -11.73 -7.16
N ALA A 251 -13.69 -12.67 -7.02
CA ALA A 251 -13.63 -13.74 -6.01
C ALA A 251 -12.54 -14.79 -6.30
N GLY A 252 -12.32 -15.11 -7.57
CA GLY A 252 -11.36 -16.15 -7.99
C GLY A 252 -9.93 -15.63 -8.16
N ASN A 253 -9.71 -14.32 -8.17
CA ASN A 253 -8.40 -13.68 -8.44
C ASN A 253 -7.76 -14.13 -9.77
N GLN A 254 -8.55 -14.70 -10.68
CA GLN A 254 -8.05 -15.48 -11.80
C GLN A 254 -8.94 -15.36 -13.02
N LYS A 255 -8.23 -15.22 -14.14
CA LYS A 255 -8.60 -15.37 -15.53
C LYS A 255 -9.90 -16.16 -15.73
N LEU A 256 -10.87 -15.55 -16.40
CA LEU A 256 -12.05 -16.27 -16.84
C LEU A 256 -11.84 -16.79 -18.27
N SER A 257 -11.96 -18.09 -18.47
CA SER A 257 -11.86 -18.68 -19.81
C SER A 257 -13.13 -18.44 -20.63
N GLU A 258 -12.99 -18.50 -21.95
CA GLU A 258 -14.09 -18.33 -22.90
C GLU A 258 -15.26 -19.29 -22.65
N ALA A 259 -14.98 -20.57 -22.40
CA ALA A 259 -16.01 -21.58 -22.13
C ALA A 259 -16.87 -21.24 -20.90
N HIS A 260 -16.24 -20.77 -19.82
CA HIS A 260 -16.96 -20.38 -18.61
C HIS A 260 -17.77 -19.09 -18.81
N PHE A 261 -17.25 -18.15 -19.61
CA PHE A 261 -18.00 -16.95 -19.95
C PHE A 261 -19.24 -17.27 -20.79
N LEU A 262 -19.09 -18.15 -21.79
CA LEU A 262 -20.20 -18.62 -22.63
C LEU A 262 -21.30 -19.30 -21.81
N GLN A 263 -20.93 -20.12 -20.82
CA GLN A 263 -21.90 -20.72 -19.90
C GLN A 263 -22.69 -19.66 -19.12
N MET A 264 -22.03 -18.61 -18.61
CA MET A 264 -22.72 -17.52 -17.92
C MET A 264 -23.67 -16.72 -18.83
N VAL A 265 -23.35 -16.61 -20.12
CA VAL A 265 -24.24 -15.97 -21.11
C VAL A 265 -25.47 -16.84 -21.34
N LYS A 266 -25.30 -18.17 -21.51
CA LYS A 266 -26.42 -19.12 -21.66
C LYS A 266 -27.35 -19.11 -20.44
N ASP A 267 -26.79 -19.05 -19.23
CA ASP A 267 -27.57 -19.00 -17.99
C ASP A 267 -28.43 -17.72 -17.88
N ALA A 268 -27.96 -16.60 -18.43
CA ALA A 268 -28.65 -15.32 -18.38
C ALA A 268 -29.59 -15.06 -19.55
N TYR A 269 -29.35 -15.71 -20.70
CA TYR A 269 -30.16 -15.62 -21.91
C TYR A 269 -30.68 -17.01 -22.33
N PRO A 270 -31.73 -17.53 -21.68
CA PRO A 270 -32.27 -18.86 -21.96
C PRO A 270 -32.72 -19.04 -23.41
N SER A 271 -33.17 -17.96 -24.05
CA SER A 271 -33.58 -17.96 -25.47
C SER A 271 -32.43 -18.22 -26.42
N ALA A 272 -31.24 -17.67 -26.13
CA ALA A 272 -30.03 -17.89 -26.91
C ALA A 272 -29.30 -19.18 -26.51
N ALA A 273 -29.71 -19.85 -25.43
CA ALA A 273 -29.10 -21.11 -24.99
C ALA A 273 -29.51 -22.31 -25.86
N ALA A 274 -30.56 -22.18 -26.67
CA ALA A 274 -31.03 -23.22 -27.58
C ALA A 274 -30.17 -23.37 -28.84
N ASP A 275 -29.45 -22.31 -29.24
CA ASP A 275 -28.52 -22.31 -30.37
C ASP A 275 -27.11 -21.90 -29.91
N ASP A 276 -26.16 -22.81 -30.07
CA ASP A 276 -24.76 -22.61 -29.70
C ASP A 276 -24.09 -21.49 -30.49
N GLU A 277 -24.51 -21.25 -31.74
CA GLU A 277 -23.96 -20.21 -32.60
C GLU A 277 -24.45 -18.82 -32.16
N GLU A 278 -25.74 -18.68 -31.87
CA GLU A 278 -26.31 -17.46 -31.29
C GLU A 278 -25.71 -17.13 -29.92
N ALA A 279 -25.52 -18.14 -29.05
CA ALA A 279 -24.87 -17.95 -27.75
C ALA A 279 -23.43 -17.42 -27.90
N ARG A 280 -22.66 -17.94 -28.87
CA ARG A 280 -21.29 -17.48 -29.16
C ARG A 280 -21.28 -16.06 -29.71
N ALA A 281 -22.17 -15.75 -30.66
CA ALA A 281 -22.31 -14.41 -31.21
C ALA A 281 -22.65 -13.39 -30.11
N LEU A 282 -23.58 -13.74 -29.23
CA LEU A 282 -23.97 -12.91 -28.09
C LEU A 282 -22.81 -12.73 -27.11
N ALA A 283 -22.10 -13.80 -26.76
CA ALA A 283 -20.92 -13.73 -25.89
C ALA A 283 -19.83 -12.83 -26.48
N ALA A 284 -19.58 -12.90 -27.80
CA ALA A 284 -18.62 -12.03 -28.49
C ALA A 284 -19.04 -10.55 -28.42
N VAL A 285 -20.33 -10.24 -28.62
CA VAL A 285 -20.88 -8.89 -28.51
C VAL A 285 -20.74 -8.35 -27.08
N ILE A 286 -21.07 -9.15 -26.07
CA ILE A 286 -20.96 -8.74 -24.66
C ILE A 286 -19.49 -8.52 -24.30
N THR A 287 -18.59 -9.43 -24.70
CA THR A 287 -17.15 -9.30 -24.48
C THR A 287 -16.62 -8.01 -25.11
N ARG A 288 -16.99 -7.73 -26.36
CA ARG A 288 -16.60 -6.49 -27.06
C ARG A 288 -17.07 -5.26 -26.30
N LYS A 289 -18.30 -5.25 -25.80
CA LYS A 289 -18.82 -4.14 -24.96
C LYS A 289 -18.04 -4.00 -23.65
N MET A 290 -17.75 -5.11 -22.97
CA MET A 290 -17.00 -5.08 -21.70
C MET A 290 -15.56 -4.58 -21.86
N VAL A 291 -14.91 -4.89 -22.99
CA VAL A 291 -13.55 -4.43 -23.30
C VAL A 291 -13.53 -2.98 -23.76
N TYR A 292 -14.31 -2.63 -24.79
CA TYR A 292 -14.17 -1.35 -25.47
C TYR A 292 -15.13 -0.27 -24.97
N SER A 293 -16.36 -0.62 -24.60
CA SER A 293 -17.38 0.36 -24.19
C SER A 293 -17.32 0.64 -22.69
N TYR A 294 -17.14 -0.39 -21.87
CA TYR A 294 -17.15 -0.26 -20.40
C TYR A 294 -15.74 -0.29 -19.78
N ASN A 295 -14.73 -0.69 -20.55
CA ASN A 295 -13.33 -0.79 -20.10
C ASN A 295 -13.15 -1.59 -18.79
N LEU A 296 -13.96 -2.63 -18.60
CA LEU A 296 -13.99 -3.43 -17.38
C LEU A 296 -12.96 -4.57 -17.42
N VAL A 297 -12.72 -5.12 -18.60
CA VAL A 297 -11.86 -6.29 -18.79
C VAL A 297 -10.92 -6.09 -19.98
N HIS A 298 -9.81 -6.81 -19.96
CA HIS A 298 -8.92 -6.95 -21.10
C HIS A 298 -8.74 -8.44 -21.44
N ILE A 299 -8.45 -8.72 -22.71
CA ILE A 299 -8.25 -10.07 -23.22
C ILE A 299 -6.75 -10.37 -23.18
N GLN A 300 -6.38 -11.48 -22.58
CA GLN A 300 -5.03 -12.03 -22.64
C GLN A 300 -5.07 -13.38 -23.33
N GLY A 301 -4.36 -13.50 -24.46
CA GLY A 301 -4.12 -14.78 -25.14
C GLY A 301 -2.92 -15.51 -24.51
N GLY A 302 -3.05 -16.82 -24.32
CA GLY A 302 -1.97 -17.71 -23.88
C GLY A 302 -2.01 -19.04 -24.61
N SER A 303 -1.11 -19.97 -24.23
CA SER A 303 -1.07 -21.35 -24.75
C SER A 303 -2.40 -22.09 -24.57
N ASP A 304 -3.14 -21.74 -23.53
CA ASP A 304 -4.35 -22.43 -23.09
C ASP A 304 -5.64 -21.74 -23.61
N GLY A 305 -5.49 -20.76 -24.52
CA GLY A 305 -6.59 -20.01 -25.14
C GLY A 305 -6.72 -18.56 -24.64
N PHE A 306 -7.92 -17.99 -24.84
CA PHE A 306 -8.23 -16.61 -24.47
C PHE A 306 -8.83 -16.52 -23.06
N PHE A 307 -8.34 -15.53 -22.31
CA PHE A 307 -8.80 -15.26 -20.95
C PHE A 307 -9.23 -13.80 -20.80
N LEU A 308 -10.33 -13.61 -20.08
CA LEU A 308 -10.76 -12.30 -19.61
C LEU A 308 -10.15 -12.01 -18.25
N LEU A 309 -9.53 -10.85 -18.14
CA LEU A 309 -8.92 -10.33 -16.92
C LEU A 309 -9.54 -8.98 -16.55
N PRO A 310 -9.80 -8.70 -15.27
CA PRO A 310 -10.28 -7.40 -14.85
C PRO A 310 -9.22 -6.33 -15.13
N ASN A 311 -9.66 -5.14 -15.52
CA ASN A 311 -8.76 -4.00 -15.67
C ASN A 311 -8.24 -3.58 -14.29
N GLN A 312 -6.92 -3.35 -14.16
CA GLN A 312 -6.27 -2.95 -12.91
C GLN A 312 -6.82 -1.63 -12.35
N ARG A 313 -7.30 -0.74 -13.23
CA ARG A 313 -7.94 0.53 -12.84
C ARG A 313 -9.16 0.35 -11.95
N LEU A 314 -9.83 -0.81 -12.00
CA LEU A 314 -10.98 -1.09 -11.15
C LEU A 314 -10.59 -1.23 -9.68
N TYR A 315 -9.36 -1.62 -9.36
CA TYR A 315 -8.89 -1.81 -7.98
C TYR A 315 -8.32 -0.52 -7.36
N THR A 316 -8.17 0.54 -8.14
CA THR A 316 -7.57 1.80 -7.68
C THR A 316 -8.64 2.83 -7.40
N TYR A 317 -8.48 3.55 -6.28
CA TYR A 317 -9.23 4.76 -6.02
C TYR A 317 -8.39 5.96 -6.46
N ASP A 318 -8.91 6.76 -7.40
CA ASP A 318 -8.19 7.92 -7.89
C ASP A 318 -8.21 9.04 -6.83
N SER A 319 -7.08 9.20 -6.14
CA SER A 319 -6.91 10.21 -5.09
C SER A 319 -5.46 10.64 -5.00
N LEU A 320 -5.25 11.94 -4.85
CA LEU A 320 -3.93 12.55 -4.59
C LEU A 320 -3.23 11.90 -3.39
N LEU A 321 -3.99 11.43 -2.40
CA LEU A 321 -3.44 10.77 -1.21
C LEU A 321 -2.75 9.44 -1.53
N VAL A 322 -3.25 8.69 -2.52
CA VAL A 322 -2.62 7.45 -2.99
C VAL A 322 -1.29 7.77 -3.64
N SER A 323 -1.24 8.85 -4.45
CA SER A 323 0.01 9.33 -5.04
C SER A 323 1.00 9.77 -3.96
N ILE A 324 0.56 10.56 -2.98
CA ILE A 324 1.40 11.02 -1.85
C ILE A 324 1.98 9.83 -1.08
N ALA A 325 1.19 8.79 -0.82
CA ALA A 325 1.67 7.58 -0.14
C ALA A 325 2.76 6.85 -0.94
N ALA A 326 2.72 6.92 -2.27
CA ALA A 326 3.69 6.27 -3.14
C ALA A 326 4.98 7.09 -3.37
N VAL A 327 4.94 8.42 -3.20
CA VAL A 327 6.09 9.32 -3.46
C VAL A 327 7.37 8.86 -2.76
N PRO A 328 7.39 8.53 -1.45
CA PRO A 328 8.62 8.15 -0.77
C PRO A 328 9.32 6.95 -1.40
N ARG A 329 8.56 5.96 -1.90
CA ARG A 329 9.13 4.80 -2.60
C ARG A 329 9.62 5.14 -3.99
N ILE A 330 8.92 6.02 -4.71
CA ILE A 330 9.37 6.49 -6.03
C ILE A 330 10.69 7.26 -5.89
N VAL A 331 10.78 8.14 -4.90
CA VAL A 331 12.01 8.87 -4.59
C VAL A 331 13.14 7.90 -4.22
N LEU A 332 12.88 6.90 -3.37
CA LEU A 332 13.88 5.89 -3.05
C LEU A 332 14.35 5.14 -4.30
N MET A 333 13.43 4.64 -5.14
CA MET A 333 13.79 3.95 -6.39
C MET A 333 14.61 4.85 -7.32
N LEU A 334 14.26 6.14 -7.42
CA LEU A 334 15.01 7.10 -8.22
C LEU A 334 16.42 7.32 -7.67
N ILE A 335 16.56 7.52 -6.35
CA ILE A 335 17.87 7.68 -5.69
C ILE A 335 18.71 6.42 -5.89
N THR A 336 18.14 5.22 -5.67
CA THR A 336 18.84 3.96 -5.92
C THR A 336 19.27 3.84 -7.37
N ALA A 337 18.43 4.20 -8.33
CA ALA A 337 18.79 4.19 -9.75
C ALA A 337 19.91 5.19 -10.08
N VAL A 338 19.88 6.40 -9.50
CA VAL A 338 20.93 7.40 -9.70
C VAL A 338 22.25 6.94 -9.08
N ILE A 339 22.23 6.40 -7.86
CA ILE A 339 23.41 5.83 -7.19
C ILE A 339 23.97 4.67 -8.03
N TRP A 340 23.11 3.80 -8.56
CA TRP A 340 23.50 2.70 -9.43
C TRP A 340 24.22 3.19 -10.70
N VAL A 341 23.69 4.23 -11.35
CA VAL A 341 24.28 4.79 -12.58
C VAL A 341 25.58 5.56 -12.30
N LEU A 342 25.72 6.18 -11.14
CA LEU A 342 26.88 7.02 -10.79
C LEU A 342 28.01 6.24 -10.10
N LEU A 343 27.76 5.02 -9.63
CA LEU A 343 28.80 4.22 -8.99
C LEU A 343 29.81 3.74 -10.04
N PRO A 344 31.11 4.05 -9.88
CA PRO A 344 32.17 3.61 -10.79
C PRO A 344 32.51 2.12 -10.63
N ILE A 345 31.76 1.40 -9.79
CA ILE A 345 31.92 -0.01 -9.45
C ILE A 345 30.53 -0.61 -9.57
N ASP A 346 30.36 -1.64 -10.41
CA ASP A 346 29.17 -2.48 -10.38
C ASP A 346 28.94 -2.94 -8.94
N LEU A 347 27.77 -2.62 -8.37
CA LEU A 347 27.45 -2.92 -6.97
C LEU A 347 27.57 -4.43 -6.66
N ILE A 348 27.58 -5.25 -7.70
CA ILE A 348 27.83 -6.68 -7.68
C ILE A 348 29.03 -6.95 -8.58
N PRO A 349 30.15 -7.45 -8.05
CA PRO A 349 31.29 -7.76 -8.90
C PRO A 349 30.90 -8.83 -9.93
N ASP A 350 31.27 -8.61 -11.20
CA ASP A 350 31.19 -9.56 -12.33
C ASP A 350 31.77 -10.96 -12.05
N ALA A 351 32.44 -11.13 -10.91
CA ALA A 351 32.98 -12.38 -10.43
C ALA A 351 31.92 -13.42 -10.01
N ILE A 352 30.64 -13.04 -9.82
CA ILE A 352 29.56 -13.99 -9.47
C ILE A 352 28.64 -14.23 -10.68
N PRO A 353 28.80 -15.35 -11.43
CA PRO A 353 28.18 -15.55 -12.74
C PRO A 353 26.64 -15.59 -12.74
N PHE A 354 26.02 -15.85 -11.59
CA PHE A 354 24.55 -15.87 -11.45
C PHE A 354 23.93 -14.46 -11.39
N PHE A 355 24.68 -13.44 -10.94
CA PHE A 355 24.16 -12.09 -10.77
C PHE A 355 24.50 -11.16 -11.94
N GLY A 356 25.65 -11.35 -12.61
CA GLY A 356 25.95 -10.63 -13.87
C GLY A 356 24.95 -10.96 -14.98
N THR A 357 24.47 -12.22 -15.03
CA THR A 357 23.38 -12.60 -15.94
C THR A 357 22.05 -11.93 -15.59
N LEU A 358 21.78 -11.65 -14.31
CA LEU A 358 20.58 -10.90 -13.89
C LEU A 358 20.66 -9.41 -14.24
N ASP A 359 21.86 -8.82 -14.20
CA ASP A 359 22.08 -7.44 -14.60
C ASP A 359 21.86 -7.26 -16.11
N ASP A 360 22.48 -8.11 -16.93
CA ASP A 360 22.26 -8.15 -18.37
C ASP A 360 20.80 -8.39 -18.74
N ILE A 361 20.11 -9.32 -18.05
CA ILE A 361 18.68 -9.58 -18.25
C ILE A 361 17.85 -8.36 -17.86
N SER A 362 18.19 -7.64 -16.80
CA SER A 362 17.46 -6.47 -16.32
C SER A 362 17.59 -5.30 -17.29
N VAL A 363 18.81 -5.01 -17.76
CA VAL A 363 19.08 -4.01 -18.81
C VAL A 363 18.39 -4.39 -20.12
N THR A 364 18.41 -5.67 -20.49
CA THR A 364 17.72 -6.18 -21.69
C THR A 364 16.20 -6.06 -21.56
N ILE A 365 15.61 -6.34 -20.39
CA ILE A 365 14.17 -6.20 -20.16
C ILE A 365 13.77 -4.72 -20.16
N LEU A 366 14.53 -3.84 -19.52
CA LEU A 366 14.26 -2.39 -19.49
C LEU A 366 14.37 -1.78 -20.88
N SER A 367 15.43 -2.09 -21.62
CA SER A 367 15.62 -1.61 -23.00
C SER A 367 14.52 -2.15 -23.93
N THR A 368 14.17 -3.43 -23.83
CA THR A 368 13.07 -4.04 -24.61
C THR A 368 11.72 -3.43 -24.25
N TYR A 369 11.46 -3.14 -22.97
CA TYR A 369 10.22 -2.52 -22.52
C TYR A 369 10.09 -1.07 -23.01
N VAL A 370 11.19 -0.31 -23.00
CA VAL A 370 11.25 1.07 -23.52
C VAL A 370 11.10 1.09 -25.04
N LEU A 371 11.80 0.22 -25.78
CA LEU A 371 11.67 0.08 -27.25
C LEU A 371 10.27 -0.35 -27.67
N LYS A 372 9.67 -1.32 -26.96
CA LYS A 372 8.30 -1.75 -27.23
C LYS A 372 7.27 -0.65 -26.96
N LYS A 373 7.56 0.28 -26.06
CA LYS A 373 6.68 1.42 -25.77
C LYS A 373 6.86 2.55 -26.79
N SER A 374 8.05 2.75 -27.35
CA SER A 374 8.27 3.74 -28.42
C SER A 374 7.76 3.26 -29.78
N LEU A 375 7.77 1.95 -30.06
CA LEU A 375 7.25 1.39 -31.31
C LEU A 375 5.72 1.25 -31.35
N ASN A 376 5.04 1.34 -30.20
CA ASN A 376 3.57 1.32 -30.11
C ASN A 376 2.96 2.74 -30.00
N GLN A 377 3.72 3.78 -30.35
CA GLN A 377 3.26 5.17 -30.42
C GLN A 377 3.05 5.68 -31.86
N GLU A 378 2.97 4.77 -32.85
CA GLU A 378 2.34 5.06 -34.16
C GLU A 378 0.94 4.44 -34.25
#